data_AF-A0A0S8E0Q7-F1
#
_entry.id   AF-A0A0S8E0Q7-F1
#
_cell.length_a   1.000
_cell.length_b   1.000
_cell.length_c   1.000
_cell.angle_alpha   90.00
_cell.angle_beta   90.00
_cell.angle_gamma   90.00
#
_symmetry.space_group_name_H-M   'P 1'
#
loop_
_entity.id
_entity.type
_entity.pdbx_description
1 polymer ?
#
loop_
_entity_poly.entity_id
_entity_poly.type
_entity_poly.pdbx_seq_one_letter_code
_entity_poly.pdbx_strand_id
1 'polypeptide(L)'
;MASPTVELLGSPNAFRLTSPGGRAVDYVVTAPGPTSAQADDFRFSGQHGVARLRDGRVSVSLVDGAEVRCRQIGVFGKGQVSLTQTTTGFTGTADGLQRDIYLLLGREWTSDLVLTLNGKRERLDSPNGILAIELPGGRSEFTIERP
;
A
#
# COMPACT_ATOMS: atom_id res chain seq x y z
N MET A 1 -10.15 -0.66 -30.49
CA MET A 1 -9.80 -0.95 -29.08
C MET A 1 -10.29 0.21 -28.24
N ALA A 2 -10.94 -0.05 -27.10
CA ALA A 2 -11.33 1.04 -26.20
C ALA A 2 -10.07 1.62 -25.53
N SER A 3 -10.05 2.94 -25.34
CA SER A 3 -8.94 3.66 -24.71
C SER A 3 -9.06 3.63 -23.18
N PRO A 4 -7.93 3.69 -22.44
CA PRO A 4 -7.98 3.92 -21.00
C PRO A 4 -8.60 5.29 -20.70
N THR A 5 -9.19 5.44 -19.52
CA THR A 5 -9.70 6.73 -19.03
C THR A 5 -8.76 7.31 -17.98
N VAL A 6 -8.70 8.63 -17.92
CA VAL A 6 -7.91 9.40 -16.95
C VAL A 6 -8.83 10.40 -16.25
N GLU A 7 -8.81 10.41 -14.93
CA GLU A 7 -9.62 11.29 -14.09
C GLU A 7 -8.73 11.99 -13.06
N LEU A 8 -8.92 13.30 -12.85
CA LEU A 8 -8.20 14.07 -11.84
C LEU A 8 -8.83 13.90 -10.47
N LEU A 9 -8.00 13.77 -9.43
CA LEU A 9 -8.44 13.56 -8.04
C LEU A 9 -8.33 14.84 -7.22
N GLY A 10 -9.00 15.91 -7.68
CA GLY A 10 -9.00 17.21 -7.02
C GLY A 10 -7.65 17.95 -7.02
N SER A 11 -6.63 17.39 -7.67
CA SER A 11 -5.28 17.96 -7.81
C SER A 11 -4.73 17.65 -9.21
N PRO A 12 -4.00 18.57 -9.85
CA PRO A 12 -3.35 18.32 -11.15
C PRO A 12 -2.22 17.29 -11.06
N ASN A 13 -1.84 16.87 -9.84
CA ASN A 13 -0.76 15.93 -9.57
C ASN A 13 -1.28 14.55 -9.14
N ALA A 14 -2.60 14.34 -9.14
CA ALA A 14 -3.23 13.12 -8.68
C ALA A 14 -4.26 12.63 -9.71
N PHE A 15 -4.08 11.40 -10.17
CA PHE A 15 -4.84 10.83 -11.27
C PHE A 15 -5.35 9.44 -10.93
N ARG A 16 -6.52 9.12 -11.45
CA ARG A 16 -7.05 7.77 -11.56
C ARG A 16 -7.02 7.35 -13.03
N LEU A 17 -6.30 6.27 -13.30
CA LEU A 17 -6.18 5.64 -14.61
C LEU A 17 -7.03 4.37 -14.59
N THR A 18 -8.01 4.26 -15.47
CA THR A 18 -8.84 3.04 -15.58
C THR A 18 -8.58 2.37 -16.92
N SER A 19 -8.28 1.09 -16.89
CA SER A 19 -8.07 0.31 -18.10
C SER A 19 -9.39 0.09 -18.86
N PRO A 20 -9.31 -0.19 -20.17
CA PRO A 20 -10.50 -0.51 -20.96
C PRO A 20 -11.30 -1.65 -20.34
N GLY A 21 -12.59 -1.43 -20.12
CA GLY A 21 -13.47 -2.41 -19.48
C GLY A 21 -13.30 -2.56 -17.97
N GLY A 22 -12.57 -1.65 -17.30
CA GLY A 22 -12.52 -1.57 -15.83
C GLY A 22 -11.76 -2.70 -15.15
N ARG A 23 -10.90 -3.42 -15.87
CA ARG A 23 -10.14 -4.58 -15.32
C ARG A 23 -9.01 -4.17 -14.36
N ALA A 24 -8.52 -2.95 -14.52
CA ALA A 24 -7.46 -2.39 -13.71
C ALA A 24 -7.74 -0.92 -13.44
N VAL A 25 -7.45 -0.49 -12.21
CA VAL A 25 -7.49 0.91 -11.80
C VAL A 25 -6.17 1.22 -11.11
N ASP A 26 -5.46 2.24 -11.58
CA ASP A 26 -4.24 2.74 -10.97
C ASP A 26 -4.49 4.18 -10.48
N TYR A 27 -4.32 4.42 -9.18
CA TYR A 27 -4.25 5.75 -8.58
C TYR A 27 -2.79 6.16 -8.52
N VAL A 28 -2.46 7.30 -9.12
CA VAL A 28 -1.07 7.80 -9.21
C VAL A 28 -1.02 9.21 -8.68
N VAL A 29 -0.12 9.46 -7.74
CA VAL A 29 0.15 10.80 -7.21
C VAL A 29 1.64 11.12 -7.37
N THR A 30 1.92 12.23 -8.03
CA THR A 30 3.28 12.75 -8.25
C THR A 30 3.26 14.28 -8.12
N ALA A 31 3.52 14.78 -6.92
CA ALA A 31 3.50 16.21 -6.62
C ALA A 31 4.91 16.73 -6.28
N PRO A 32 5.22 18.01 -6.59
CA PRO A 32 6.50 18.64 -6.22
C PRO A 32 6.59 18.99 -4.73
N GLY A 33 5.54 18.73 -3.96
CA GLY A 33 5.46 19.00 -2.53
C GLY A 33 4.28 18.26 -1.91
N PRO A 34 4.06 18.40 -0.59
CA PRO A 34 3.00 17.69 0.12
C PRO A 34 1.63 17.91 -0.54
N THR A 35 0.95 16.83 -0.85
CA THR A 35 -0.40 16.82 -1.42
C THR A 35 -1.27 15.77 -0.75
N SER A 36 -2.57 15.92 -0.93
CA SER A 36 -3.54 14.91 -0.50
C SER A 36 -4.51 14.67 -1.65
N ALA A 37 -4.93 13.41 -1.79
CA ALA A 37 -5.89 13.00 -2.80
C ALA A 37 -6.80 11.94 -2.19
N GLN A 38 -8.08 11.99 -2.57
CA GLN A 38 -9.10 11.09 -2.06
C GLN A 38 -10.10 10.73 -3.15
N ALA A 39 -10.49 9.46 -3.17
CA ALA A 39 -11.64 8.92 -3.89
C ALA A 39 -12.36 7.91 -2.98
N ASP A 40 -13.44 7.29 -3.44
CA ASP A 40 -14.26 6.38 -2.62
C ASP A 40 -13.45 5.22 -2.02
N ASP A 41 -12.53 4.65 -2.79
CA ASP A 41 -11.68 3.54 -2.37
C ASP A 41 -10.19 3.90 -2.30
N PHE A 42 -9.82 5.18 -2.36
CA PHE A 42 -8.42 5.60 -2.36
C PHE A 42 -8.20 6.79 -1.42
N ARG A 43 -7.10 6.74 -0.67
CA ARG A 43 -6.61 7.87 0.13
C ARG A 43 -5.10 7.97 0.04
N PHE A 44 -4.59 9.17 -0.11
CA PHE A 44 -3.17 9.44 -0.15
C PHE A 44 -2.84 10.76 0.56
N SER A 45 -1.69 10.76 1.24
CA SER A 45 -1.06 11.96 1.80
C SER A 45 0.45 11.82 1.65
N GLY A 46 1.07 12.69 0.85
CA GLY A 46 2.49 12.62 0.52
C GLY A 46 2.87 13.41 -0.71
N GLN A 47 4.01 13.07 -1.32
CA GLN A 47 4.45 13.62 -2.61
C GLN A 47 4.31 12.58 -3.72
N HIS A 48 4.70 11.34 -3.43
CA HIS A 48 4.78 10.26 -4.41
C HIS A 48 4.17 8.97 -3.89
N GLY A 49 3.17 8.46 -4.61
CA GLY A 49 2.57 7.18 -4.29
C GLY A 49 1.71 6.62 -5.42
N VAL A 50 1.54 5.31 -5.39
CA VAL A 50 0.71 4.58 -6.34
C VAL A 50 -0.12 3.57 -5.59
N ALA A 51 -1.40 3.45 -5.92
CA ALA A 51 -2.21 2.30 -5.58
C ALA A 51 -2.75 1.65 -6.84
N ARG A 52 -2.72 0.33 -6.92
CA ARG A 52 -3.19 -0.44 -8.07
C ARG A 52 -4.22 -1.45 -7.61
N LEU A 53 -5.32 -1.52 -8.34
CA LEU A 53 -6.35 -2.53 -8.22
C LEU A 53 -6.38 -3.32 -9.51
N ARG A 54 -6.03 -4.61 -9.45
CA ARG A 54 -6.00 -5.50 -10.62
C ARG A 54 -6.53 -6.86 -10.24
N ASP A 55 -7.54 -7.34 -10.97
CA ASP A 55 -8.15 -8.66 -10.73
C ASP A 55 -8.53 -8.90 -9.26
N GLY A 56 -9.08 -7.86 -8.62
CA GLY A 56 -9.47 -7.89 -7.20
C GLY A 56 -8.33 -7.71 -6.19
N ARG A 57 -7.07 -7.76 -6.62
CA ARG A 57 -5.89 -7.58 -5.76
C ARG A 57 -5.49 -6.12 -5.65
N VAL A 58 -5.12 -5.72 -4.45
CA VAL A 58 -4.60 -4.38 -4.18
C VAL A 58 -3.08 -4.43 -4.03
N SER A 59 -2.39 -3.50 -4.66
CA SER A 59 -1.02 -3.12 -4.30
C SER A 59 -0.93 -1.63 -4.05
N VAL A 60 -0.13 -1.25 -3.06
CA VAL A 60 0.14 0.15 -2.71
C VAL A 60 1.64 0.36 -2.58
N SER A 61 2.10 1.54 -2.96
CA SER A 61 3.50 1.95 -2.85
C SER A 61 3.53 3.41 -2.41
N LEU A 62 4.11 3.65 -1.24
CA LEU A 62 4.45 4.96 -0.74
C LEU A 62 5.93 5.18 -1.00
N VAL A 63 6.30 6.23 -1.72
CA VAL A 63 7.72 6.55 -1.94
C VAL A 63 8.13 7.69 -1.02
N ASP A 64 7.35 8.76 -1.02
CA ASP A 64 7.50 9.87 -0.08
C ASP A 64 6.12 10.35 0.36
N GLY A 65 5.85 10.24 1.65
CA GLY A 65 4.58 10.63 2.23
C GLY A 65 4.36 10.06 3.61
N ALA A 66 3.10 10.12 4.04
CA ALA A 66 2.62 9.64 5.31
C ALA A 66 1.63 8.48 5.18
N GLU A 67 0.83 8.46 4.09
CA GLU A 67 -0.21 7.47 3.87
C GLU A 67 -0.39 7.18 2.38
N VAL A 68 -0.58 5.91 2.06
CA VAL A 68 -1.28 5.46 0.86
C VAL A 68 -2.19 4.30 1.23
N ARG A 69 -3.46 4.39 0.83
CA ARG A 69 -4.46 3.36 1.10
C ARG A 69 -5.35 3.17 -0.11
N CYS A 70 -5.61 1.92 -0.46
CA CYS A 70 -6.64 1.55 -1.42
C CYS A 70 -7.52 0.45 -0.82
N ARG A 71 -8.83 0.69 -0.81
CA ARG A 71 -9.84 -0.10 -0.09
C ARG A 71 -9.45 -0.22 1.39
N GLN A 72 -9.26 -1.43 1.89
CA GLN A 72 -8.85 -1.70 3.26
C GLN A 72 -7.35 -1.98 3.40
N ILE A 73 -6.58 -1.87 2.30
CA ILE A 73 -5.15 -2.18 2.27
C ILE A 73 -4.36 -0.88 2.17
N GLY A 74 -3.32 -0.72 3.00
CA GLY A 74 -2.57 0.53 3.03
C GLY A 74 -1.29 0.46 3.83
N VAL A 75 -0.49 1.52 3.70
CA VAL A 75 0.73 1.73 4.44
C VAL A 75 0.75 3.14 5.01
N PHE A 76 1.18 3.25 6.27
CA PHE A 76 1.47 4.49 6.96
C PHE A 76 2.90 4.47 7.47
N GLY A 77 3.58 5.59 7.35
CA GLY A 77 4.97 5.72 7.75
C GLY A 77 5.76 6.57 6.79
N LYS A 78 6.99 6.90 7.17
CA LYS A 78 7.90 7.66 6.31
C LYS A 78 8.69 6.72 5.41
N GLY A 79 9.14 7.22 4.27
CA GLY A 79 10.06 6.52 3.37
C GLY A 79 9.39 5.47 2.48
N GLN A 80 10.21 4.86 1.62
CA GLN A 80 9.73 3.98 0.57
C GLN A 80 9.25 2.64 1.12
N VAL A 81 7.98 2.32 0.90
CA VAL A 81 7.35 1.05 1.30
C VAL A 81 6.33 0.64 0.25
N SER A 82 6.32 -0.64 -0.10
CA SER A 82 5.26 -1.25 -0.90
C SER A 82 4.62 -2.42 -0.18
N LEU A 83 3.33 -2.62 -0.44
CA LEU A 83 2.54 -3.73 0.07
C LEU A 83 1.64 -4.25 -1.05
N THR A 84 1.67 -5.55 -1.29
CA THR A 84 0.85 -6.22 -2.30
C THR A 84 0.09 -7.36 -1.65
N GLN A 85 -1.23 -7.36 -1.85
CA GLN A 85 -2.08 -8.47 -1.45
C GLN A 85 -1.86 -9.67 -2.39
N THR A 86 -1.61 -10.84 -1.80
CA THR A 86 -1.49 -12.12 -2.50
C THR A 86 -2.73 -12.99 -2.22
N THR A 87 -2.74 -14.21 -2.77
CA THR A 87 -3.80 -15.18 -2.52
C THR A 87 -3.83 -15.69 -1.07
N THR A 88 -2.69 -15.69 -0.39
CA THR A 88 -2.50 -16.30 0.94
C THR A 88 -2.10 -15.29 2.01
N GLY A 89 -1.97 -14.01 1.66
CA GLY A 89 -1.34 -13.03 2.54
C GLY A 89 -0.97 -11.74 1.85
N PHE A 90 0.18 -11.22 2.27
CA PHE A 90 0.79 -10.02 1.74
C PHE A 90 2.27 -10.22 1.53
N THR A 91 2.80 -9.55 0.51
CA THR A 91 4.23 -9.33 0.36
C THR A 91 4.49 -7.84 0.39
N GLY A 92 5.63 -7.45 0.95
CA GLY A 92 6.02 -6.06 0.98
C GLY A 92 7.52 -5.87 0.86
N THR A 93 7.88 -4.67 0.45
CA THR A 93 9.27 -4.22 0.38
C THR A 93 9.38 -2.88 1.04
N ALA A 94 10.51 -2.60 1.66
CA ALA A 94 10.82 -1.29 2.17
C ALA A 94 12.29 -0.97 1.96
N ASP A 95 12.59 0.31 1.82
CA ASP A 95 13.96 0.81 1.73
C ASP A 95 14.11 2.11 2.53
N GLY A 96 15.31 2.36 3.05
CA GLY A 96 15.67 3.56 3.80
C GLY A 96 16.07 3.28 5.24
N LEU A 97 15.92 4.27 6.12
CA LEU A 97 16.34 4.17 7.52
C LEU A 97 15.46 3.21 8.32
N GLN A 98 16.03 2.66 9.40
CA GLN A 98 15.29 1.88 10.40
C GLN A 98 14.13 2.71 10.93
N ARG A 99 12.93 2.12 10.96
CA ARG A 99 11.70 2.81 11.31
C ARG A 99 10.54 1.86 11.52
N ASP A 100 9.54 2.35 12.24
CA ASP A 100 8.24 1.69 12.32
C ASP A 100 7.37 2.10 11.15
N ILE A 101 6.61 1.12 10.64
CA ILE A 101 5.53 1.34 9.70
C ILE A 101 4.26 0.69 10.23
N TYR A 102 3.12 1.18 9.76
CA TYR A 102 1.82 0.59 10.04
C TYR A 102 1.21 0.12 8.73
N LEU A 103 0.80 -1.13 8.69
CA LEU A 103 0.10 -1.73 7.57
C LEU A 103 -1.38 -1.82 7.91
N LEU A 104 -2.23 -1.42 6.98
CA LEU A 104 -3.64 -1.80 6.98
C LEU A 104 -3.79 -3.05 6.13
N LEU A 105 -4.27 -4.13 6.74
CA LEU A 105 -4.39 -5.45 6.11
C LEU A 105 -5.84 -5.82 5.78
N GLY A 106 -6.82 -5.09 6.30
CA GLY A 106 -8.23 -5.43 6.18
C GLY A 106 -8.79 -6.13 7.42
N ARG A 107 -10.12 -6.09 7.58
CA ARG A 107 -10.80 -6.52 8.82
C ARG A 107 -10.73 -8.02 9.06
N GLU A 108 -10.43 -8.80 8.03
CA GLU A 108 -10.30 -10.24 8.12
C GLU A 108 -8.92 -10.67 8.61
N TRP A 109 -7.90 -9.81 8.56
CA TRP A 109 -6.53 -10.11 8.98
C TRP A 109 -6.28 -9.54 10.37
N THR A 110 -6.66 -10.28 11.41
CA THR A 110 -6.62 -9.76 12.80
C THR A 110 -5.78 -10.58 13.78
N SER A 111 -5.62 -11.88 13.57
CA SER A 111 -4.91 -12.76 14.51
C SER A 111 -4.09 -13.83 13.78
N ASP A 112 -3.17 -14.43 14.54
CA ASP A 112 -2.36 -15.57 14.11
C ASP A 112 -1.50 -15.28 12.86
N LEU A 113 -1.17 -14.01 12.61
CA LEU A 113 -0.38 -13.65 11.45
C LEU A 113 1.06 -14.09 11.66
N VAL A 114 1.70 -14.57 10.59
CA VAL A 114 3.12 -14.88 10.57
C VAL A 114 3.82 -13.87 9.69
N LEU A 115 4.59 -12.98 10.31
CA LEU A 115 5.53 -12.10 9.63
C LEU A 115 6.83 -12.88 9.36
N THR A 116 7.27 -12.92 8.11
CA THR A 116 8.63 -13.31 7.76
C THR A 116 9.41 -12.08 7.33
N LEU A 117 10.47 -11.72 8.05
CA LEU A 117 11.34 -10.57 7.77
C LEU A 117 12.81 -11.01 7.91
N ASN A 118 13.61 -10.82 6.87
CA ASN A 118 15.02 -11.23 6.84
C ASN A 118 15.25 -12.69 7.26
N GLY A 119 14.35 -13.58 6.83
CA GLY A 119 14.38 -15.02 7.14
C GLY A 119 13.93 -15.38 8.56
N LYS A 120 13.63 -14.41 9.43
CA LYS A 120 13.05 -14.64 10.75
C LYS A 120 11.53 -14.67 10.66
N ARG A 121 10.91 -15.60 11.39
CA ARG A 121 9.46 -15.73 11.50
C ARG A 121 9.01 -15.26 12.88
N GLU A 122 7.99 -14.41 12.91
CA GLU A 122 7.39 -13.89 14.13
C GLU A 122 5.87 -14.00 14.02
N ARG A 123 5.21 -14.38 15.13
CA ARG A 123 3.75 -14.37 15.22
C ARG A 123 3.31 -13.01 15.72
N LEU A 124 2.38 -12.39 15.01
CA LEU A 124 1.84 -11.09 15.33
C LEU A 124 0.31 -11.11 15.23
N ASP A 125 -0.31 -10.23 16.01
CA ASP A 125 -1.73 -9.91 15.89
C ASP A 125 -1.86 -8.48 15.33
N SER A 126 -2.94 -8.25 14.60
CA SER A 126 -3.27 -6.97 13.99
C SER A 126 -4.65 -6.52 14.44
N PRO A 127 -4.80 -6.07 15.69
CA PRO A 127 -6.09 -5.62 16.19
C PRO A 127 -6.66 -4.55 15.26
N ASN A 128 -7.93 -4.70 14.89
CA ASN A 128 -8.63 -3.85 13.92
C ASN A 128 -8.06 -3.86 12.48
N GLY A 129 -7.26 -4.89 12.13
CA GLY A 129 -6.64 -5.00 10.81
C GLY A 129 -5.44 -4.07 10.63
N ILE A 130 -4.85 -3.57 11.72
CA ILE A 130 -3.67 -2.70 11.71
C ILE A 130 -2.49 -3.46 12.29
N LEU A 131 -1.41 -3.60 11.53
CA LEU A 131 -0.18 -4.27 11.95
C LEU A 131 0.96 -3.26 12.02
N ALA A 132 1.60 -3.14 13.18
CA ALA A 132 2.84 -2.38 13.33
C ALA A 132 4.04 -3.29 13.06
N ILE A 133 5.00 -2.82 12.27
CA ILE A 133 6.23 -3.56 11.95
C ILE A 133 7.41 -2.62 12.10
N GLU A 134 8.41 -3.04 12.87
CA GLU A 134 9.73 -2.41 12.89
C GLU A 134 10.55 -2.94 11.70
N LEU A 135 10.95 -2.04 10.82
CA LEU A 135 11.80 -2.37 9.68
C LEU A 135 13.26 -2.00 9.98
N PRO A 136 14.22 -2.91 9.72
CA PRO A 136 15.62 -2.57 9.84
C PRO A 136 16.06 -1.59 8.75
N GLY A 137 17.18 -0.92 8.99
CA GLY A 137 17.77 -0.03 8.00
C GLY A 137 18.22 -0.77 6.73
N GLY A 138 18.10 -0.09 5.60
CA GLY A 138 18.38 -0.61 4.26
C GLY A 138 17.16 -1.27 3.62
N ARG A 139 17.42 -2.04 2.57
CA ARG A 139 16.39 -2.76 1.84
C ARG A 139 15.94 -3.98 2.62
N SER A 140 14.62 -4.09 2.83
CA SER A 140 13.95 -5.20 3.48
C SER A 140 12.85 -5.76 2.59
N GLU A 141 12.67 -7.08 2.64
CA GLU A 141 11.54 -7.79 2.04
C GLU A 141 10.84 -8.56 3.15
N PHE A 142 9.51 -8.53 3.14
CA PHE A 142 8.71 -9.20 4.15
C PHE A 142 7.47 -9.88 3.56
N THR A 143 7.02 -10.93 4.23
CA THR A 143 5.75 -11.62 3.93
C THR A 143 4.89 -11.69 5.19
N ILE A 144 3.57 -11.62 5.02
CA ILE A 144 2.60 -11.77 6.09
C ILE A 144 1.58 -12.79 5.63
N GLU A 145 1.44 -13.89 6.36
CA GLU A 145 0.54 -14.99 6.00
C GLU A 145 -0.26 -15.43 7.22
N ARG A 146 -1.38 -16.14 6.99
CA ARG A 146 -1.98 -16.96 8.05
C ARG A 146 -1.22 -18.29 8.16
N PRO A 147 -1.26 -18.96 9.31
CA PRO A 147 -0.54 -20.22 9.53
C PRO A 147 -0.97 -21.34 8.57
#